data_AF-A0A0F2J867-F1
#
_entry.id   AF-A0A0F2J867-F1
#
_cell.length_a   1.000
_cell.length_b   1.000
_cell.length_c   1.000
_cell.angle_alpha   90.00
_cell.angle_beta   90.00
_cell.angle_gamma   90.00
#
_symmetry.space_group_name_H-M   'P 1'
#
loop_
_entity.id
_entity.type
_entity.pdbx_description
1 polymer ?
#
loop_
_entity_poly.entity_id
_entity_poly.type
_entity_poly.pdbx_seq_one_letter_code
_entity_poly.pdbx_strand_id
1 'polypeptide(L)'
;MKTKRKQYKVMQIKFNQISDKDGKLIITEEPRLIPNSENLFFDSIFRLQGRIYDAEIAANNQFGEFIILKASGLDTKDDESINIYKRIMLEGIWFNGLKYIRQGAIKSASMARTQKTLLIREDLKDKIDDIASLGKKPEKTIISKFETAKGLLLSSAMLFEDCMPKIVIIPDYETKLKRKVRIVEEYKVKPEEITEEEAQYKLDKETEEKRWAEIHEEVERSKEIFTQTFLRSLPKRSYSNRFTYKSRNGWKNDSNSRVRPEEIANPKCFIEYKDNAYPGYHVNQTEEIMTFKIKPYSVGYDVKEYEEYPCNINAFDGMGCANTSWMKIISDKLGLNYTTQGIQIRLPYVKGYVVSFPIKMWASDNKVRKIKDIWGKEWDLFNDKIDMILCESCFKVN
;
A
#
# COMPACT_ATOMS: atom_id res chain seq x y z
N MET A 1 -10.02 -29.48 -18.66
CA MET A 1 -10.69 -28.71 -17.57
C MET A 1 -9.67 -27.75 -16.99
N LYS A 2 -10.02 -26.47 -16.79
CA LYS A 2 -9.12 -25.48 -16.19
C LYS A 2 -9.07 -25.73 -14.68
N THR A 3 -7.91 -26.11 -14.15
CA THR A 3 -7.71 -26.31 -12.70
C THR A 3 -8.11 -25.03 -11.96
N LYS A 4 -9.04 -25.14 -11.00
CA LYS A 4 -9.45 -24.00 -10.17
C LYS A 4 -8.56 -23.93 -8.93
N ARG A 5 -8.19 -22.71 -8.56
CA ARG A 5 -7.44 -22.45 -7.33
C ARG A 5 -8.29 -22.77 -6.10
N LYS A 6 -7.70 -23.46 -5.12
CA LYS A 6 -8.34 -23.75 -3.82
C LYS A 6 -8.75 -22.45 -3.13
N GLN A 7 -9.89 -22.48 -2.41
CA GLN A 7 -10.42 -21.32 -1.69
C GLN A 7 -10.51 -21.64 -0.20
N TYR A 8 -10.04 -20.72 0.64
CA TYR A 8 -10.03 -20.85 2.09
C TYR A 8 -10.85 -19.73 2.73
N LYS A 9 -11.29 -19.95 3.98
CA LYS A 9 -11.95 -18.92 4.78
C LYS A 9 -11.01 -18.40 5.87
N VAL A 10 -10.87 -17.09 5.94
CA VAL A 10 -9.99 -16.41 6.92
C VAL A 10 -10.82 -15.52 7.81
N MET A 11 -10.50 -15.51 9.11
CA MET A 11 -11.11 -14.60 10.08
C MET A 11 -10.67 -13.15 9.84
N GLN A 12 -11.64 -12.23 9.78
CA GLN A 12 -11.41 -10.80 9.67
C GLN A 12 -12.22 -10.05 10.74
N ILE A 13 -11.56 -9.11 11.40
CA ILE A 13 -12.17 -8.19 12.36
C ILE A 13 -11.89 -6.73 11.98
N LYS A 14 -12.68 -5.83 12.55
CA LYS A 14 -12.48 -4.38 12.51
C LYS A 14 -11.93 -3.89 13.85
N PHE A 15 -11.31 -2.71 13.84
CA PHE A 15 -10.77 -2.09 15.04
C PHE A 15 -11.82 -1.85 16.13
N ASN A 16 -13.04 -1.46 15.75
CA ASN A 16 -14.14 -1.21 16.69
C ASN A 16 -14.74 -2.48 17.34
N GLN A 17 -14.29 -3.67 16.94
CA GLN A 17 -14.70 -4.95 17.53
C GLN A 17 -13.71 -5.41 18.62
N ILE A 18 -12.88 -4.50 19.11
CA ILE A 18 -11.86 -4.76 20.13
C ILE A 18 -12.18 -3.90 21.34
N SER A 19 -12.19 -4.51 22.52
CA SER A 19 -12.34 -3.80 23.80
C SER A 19 -11.27 -4.25 24.78
N ASP A 20 -10.86 -3.35 25.67
CA ASP A 20 -10.08 -3.75 26.84
C ASP A 20 -11.02 -4.29 27.93
N LYS A 21 -10.74 -5.50 28.41
CA LYS A 21 -11.35 -6.05 29.61
C LYS A 21 -10.25 -6.56 30.53
N ASP A 22 -10.16 -5.98 31.73
CA ASP A 22 -9.18 -6.35 32.75
C ASP A 22 -7.72 -6.30 32.25
N GLY A 23 -7.39 -5.30 31.42
CA GLY A 23 -6.07 -5.13 30.84
C GLY A 23 -5.78 -6.06 29.66
N LYS A 24 -6.76 -6.85 29.20
CA LYS A 24 -6.65 -7.71 28.02
C LYS A 24 -7.51 -7.17 26.88
N LEU A 25 -6.88 -6.97 25.73
CA LEU A 25 -7.59 -6.67 24.50
C LEU A 25 -8.28 -7.93 23.97
N ILE A 26 -9.61 -7.90 23.93
CA ILE A 26 -10.43 -9.03 23.48
C ILE A 26 -11.24 -8.65 22.25
N ILE A 27 -11.55 -9.63 21.41
CA ILE A 27 -12.53 -9.47 20.34
C ILE A 27 -13.94 -9.60 20.95
N THR A 28 -14.80 -8.62 20.71
CA THR A 28 -16.15 -8.53 21.31
C THR A 28 -17.25 -9.21 20.49
N GLU A 29 -17.00 -9.43 19.20
CA GLU A 29 -17.95 -9.98 18.24
C GLU A 29 -17.31 -11.10 17.42
N GLU A 30 -18.13 -12.02 16.89
CA GLU A 30 -17.64 -13.09 16.03
C GLU A 30 -16.94 -12.54 14.77
N PRO A 31 -15.69 -12.99 14.47
CA PRO A 31 -14.98 -12.57 13.28
C PRO A 31 -15.73 -12.92 12.00
N ARG A 32 -15.73 -11.98 11.04
CA ARG A 32 -16.27 -12.25 9.71
C ARG A 32 -15.34 -13.20 8.97
N LEU A 33 -15.89 -14.25 8.38
CA LEU A 33 -15.15 -15.12 7.47
C LEU A 33 -15.13 -14.55 6.05
N ILE A 34 -13.92 -14.36 5.51
CA ILE A 34 -13.72 -13.90 4.13
C ILE A 34 -13.07 -14.97 3.27
N PRO A 35 -13.52 -15.13 2.00
CA PRO A 35 -12.89 -16.07 1.07
C PRO A 35 -11.57 -15.52 0.56
N ASN A 36 -10.53 -16.34 0.57
CA ASN A 36 -9.22 -16.03 0.01
C ASN A 36 -8.70 -17.22 -0.81
N SER A 37 -8.08 -16.93 -1.96
CA SER A 37 -7.46 -17.97 -2.79
C SER A 37 -6.15 -18.48 -2.18
N GLU A 38 -5.82 -19.73 -2.50
CA GLU A 38 -4.55 -20.38 -2.14
C GLU A 38 -3.31 -19.52 -2.42
N ASN A 39 -2.35 -19.68 -1.53
CA ASN A 39 -1.04 -19.07 -1.55
C ASN A 39 -0.10 -19.92 -0.68
N LEU A 40 1.21 -19.66 -0.75
CA LEU A 40 2.23 -20.44 -0.03
C LEU A 40 2.09 -20.35 1.49
N PHE A 41 1.63 -19.23 2.03
CA PHE A 41 1.42 -19.07 3.48
C PHE A 41 0.32 -20.00 4.00
N PHE A 42 -0.79 -20.08 3.27
CA PHE A 42 -1.93 -20.95 3.63
C PHE A 42 -1.57 -22.42 3.56
N ASP A 43 -0.87 -22.83 2.50
CA ASP A 43 -0.35 -24.18 2.35
C ASP A 43 0.65 -24.54 3.48
N SER A 44 1.53 -23.61 3.85
CA SER A 44 2.48 -23.81 4.94
C SER A 44 1.78 -24.06 6.28
N ILE A 45 0.71 -23.32 6.58
CA ILE A 45 -0.08 -23.52 7.80
C ILE A 45 -0.82 -24.86 7.77
N PHE A 46 -1.42 -25.23 6.64
CA PHE A 46 -2.09 -26.53 6.50
C PHE A 46 -1.11 -27.68 6.77
N ARG A 47 0.07 -27.65 6.14
CA ARG A 47 1.13 -28.64 6.35
C ARG A 47 1.59 -28.67 7.81
N LEU A 48 1.79 -27.50 8.43
CA LEU A 48 2.21 -27.40 9.83
C LEU A 48 1.22 -28.05 10.80
N GLN A 49 -0.06 -28.01 10.47
CA GLN A 49 -1.16 -28.57 11.26
C GLN A 49 -1.55 -29.98 10.83
N GLY A 50 -0.88 -30.57 9.82
CA GLY A 50 -1.25 -31.89 9.26
C GLY A 50 -2.61 -31.91 8.56
N ARG A 51 -3.09 -30.75 8.08
CA ARG A 51 -4.38 -30.59 7.41
C ARG A 51 -4.25 -30.74 5.90
N ILE A 52 -5.28 -31.31 5.28
CA ILE A 52 -5.41 -31.42 3.83
C ILE A 52 -6.63 -30.61 3.39
N TYR A 53 -6.57 -30.02 2.20
CA TYR A 53 -7.71 -29.30 1.63
C TYR A 53 -8.88 -30.25 1.36
N ASP A 54 -10.05 -29.87 1.86
CA ASP A 54 -11.28 -30.65 1.72
C ASP A 54 -12.17 -30.05 0.61
N ALA A 55 -12.36 -30.77 -0.49
CA ALA A 55 -13.17 -30.26 -1.59
C ALA A 55 -14.70 -30.31 -1.33
N GLU A 56 -15.13 -31.11 -0.36
CA GLU A 56 -16.54 -31.38 -0.09
C GLU A 56 -17.07 -30.51 1.05
N ILE A 57 -16.29 -30.36 2.12
CA ILE A 57 -16.70 -29.66 3.34
C ILE A 57 -15.91 -28.35 3.48
N ALA A 58 -16.48 -27.26 2.98
CA ALA A 58 -15.84 -25.94 3.02
C ALA A 58 -15.50 -25.43 4.44
N ALA A 59 -16.17 -25.92 5.49
CA ALA A 59 -15.87 -25.58 6.88
C ALA A 59 -14.48 -26.09 7.31
N ASN A 60 -14.02 -27.21 6.75
CA ASN A 60 -12.70 -27.80 7.04
C ASN A 60 -11.55 -26.93 6.47
N ASN A 61 -11.86 -26.00 5.56
CA ASN A 61 -10.91 -25.06 4.94
C ASN A 61 -10.88 -23.67 5.59
N GLN A 62 -11.35 -23.57 6.83
CA GLN A 62 -11.27 -22.34 7.62
C GLN A 62 -9.98 -22.27 8.43
N PHE A 63 -9.38 -21.08 8.50
CA PHE A 63 -8.24 -20.82 9.37
C PHE A 63 -8.68 -20.37 10.76
N GLY A 64 -8.10 -21.02 11.78
CA GLY A 64 -8.12 -20.62 13.19
C GLY A 64 -6.77 -20.06 13.65
N GLU A 65 -5.75 -20.10 12.78
CA GLU A 65 -4.35 -19.88 13.12
C GLU A 65 -3.93 -18.41 13.05
N PHE A 66 -4.74 -17.58 12.39
CA PHE A 66 -4.49 -16.15 12.23
C PHE A 66 -5.78 -15.37 12.00
N ILE A 67 -5.71 -14.07 12.29
CA ILE A 67 -6.80 -13.10 12.13
C ILE A 67 -6.29 -11.90 11.34
N ILE A 68 -7.12 -11.38 10.45
CA ILE A 68 -6.87 -10.10 9.76
C ILE A 68 -7.61 -8.99 10.51
N LEU A 69 -6.85 -8.09 11.12
CA LEU A 69 -7.37 -6.83 11.66
C LEU A 69 -7.43 -5.76 10.57
N LYS A 70 -8.60 -5.17 10.35
CA LYS A 70 -8.77 -3.98 9.52
C LYS A 70 -8.84 -2.75 10.42
N ALA A 71 -7.98 -1.75 10.18
CA ALA A 71 -7.96 -0.51 10.96
C ALA A 71 -9.18 0.41 10.73
N SER A 72 -10.21 -0.04 10.01
CA SER A 72 -11.46 0.71 9.85
C SER A 72 -12.10 0.97 11.20
N GLY A 73 -12.39 2.24 11.50
CA GLY A 73 -12.91 2.69 12.79
C GLY A 73 -11.84 3.22 13.75
N LEU A 74 -10.56 3.19 13.38
CA LEU A 74 -9.51 3.89 14.11
C LEU A 74 -9.66 5.40 13.89
N ASP A 75 -9.85 6.16 14.97
CA ASP A 75 -9.72 7.61 14.95
C ASP A 75 -8.26 8.01 15.23
N THR A 76 -7.63 8.64 14.25
CA THR A 76 -6.22 9.07 14.35
C THR A 76 -6.05 10.40 15.08
N LYS A 77 -7.15 11.03 15.52
CA LYS A 77 -7.13 12.25 16.34
C LYS A 77 -7.43 11.96 17.81
N ASP A 78 -7.85 10.75 18.11
CA ASP A 78 -8.17 10.29 19.45
C ASP A 78 -7.00 9.48 20.04
N ASP A 79 -6.42 9.98 21.14
CA ASP A 79 -5.26 9.37 21.78
C ASP A 79 -5.57 7.99 22.36
N GLU A 80 -6.81 7.76 22.81
CA GLU A 80 -7.24 6.46 23.33
C GLU A 80 -7.28 5.40 22.22
N SER A 81 -7.89 5.74 21.08
CA SER A 81 -7.88 4.91 19.87
C SER A 81 -6.46 4.58 19.41
N ILE A 82 -5.55 5.56 19.39
CA ILE A 82 -4.14 5.33 19.06
C ILE A 82 -3.49 4.40 20.07
N ASN A 83 -3.77 4.57 21.37
CA ASN A 83 -3.21 3.75 22.44
C ASN A 83 -3.65 2.28 22.33
N ILE A 84 -4.95 2.03 22.10
CA ILE A 84 -5.47 0.68 21.86
C ILE A 84 -4.75 0.05 20.66
N TYR A 85 -4.60 0.79 19.55
CA TYR A 85 -3.90 0.27 18.37
C TYR A 85 -2.42 -0.08 18.66
N LYS A 86 -1.71 0.76 19.43
CA LYS A 86 -0.34 0.48 19.87
C LYS A 86 -0.27 -0.81 20.70
N ARG A 87 -1.20 -0.97 21.65
CA ARG A 87 -1.30 -2.17 22.48
C ARG A 87 -1.59 -3.42 21.66
N ILE A 88 -2.47 -3.36 20.65
CA ILE A 88 -2.67 -4.48 19.72
C ILE A 88 -1.34 -4.91 19.07
N MET A 89 -0.51 -3.96 18.63
CA MET A 89 0.76 -4.28 17.98
C MET A 89 1.82 -4.85 18.92
N LEU A 90 1.76 -4.50 20.22
CA LEU A 90 2.73 -4.91 21.24
C LEU A 90 2.30 -6.17 21.99
N GLU A 91 1.08 -6.17 22.51
CA GLU A 91 0.52 -7.19 23.40
C GLU A 91 -0.27 -8.28 22.63
N GLY A 92 -0.86 -7.93 21.49
CA GLY A 92 -1.78 -8.78 20.74
C GLY A 92 -3.24 -8.68 21.20
N ILE A 93 -4.07 -9.61 20.71
CA ILE A 93 -5.51 -9.69 20.99
C ILE A 93 -5.91 -11.11 21.38
N TRP A 94 -6.94 -11.24 22.20
CA TRP A 94 -7.48 -12.52 22.65
C TRP A 94 -8.81 -12.83 21.99
N PHE A 95 -8.97 -14.09 21.57
CA PHE A 95 -10.21 -14.62 21.02
C PHE A 95 -10.33 -16.12 21.30
N ASN A 96 -11.47 -16.55 21.86
CA ASN A 96 -11.75 -17.94 22.22
C ASN A 96 -10.62 -18.61 23.03
N GLY A 97 -10.07 -17.90 24.01
CA GLY A 97 -8.98 -18.38 24.86
C GLY A 97 -7.60 -18.42 24.20
N LEU A 98 -7.49 -18.06 22.92
CA LEU A 98 -6.23 -18.01 22.18
C LEU A 98 -5.76 -16.56 22.01
N LYS A 99 -4.43 -16.36 22.08
CA LYS A 99 -3.79 -15.07 21.90
C LYS A 99 -3.20 -14.95 20.49
N TYR A 100 -3.50 -13.84 19.81
CA TYR A 100 -3.06 -13.53 18.46
C TYR A 100 -2.16 -12.29 18.49
N ILE A 101 -0.94 -12.42 17.99
CA ILE A 101 0.12 -11.42 18.12
C ILE A 101 0.63 -10.97 16.75
N ARG A 102 1.24 -9.78 16.72
CA ARG A 102 1.84 -9.23 15.50
C ARG A 102 3.22 -9.80 15.22
N GLN A 103 3.97 -10.13 16.26
CA GLN A 103 5.33 -10.67 16.15
C GLN A 103 5.29 -12.03 15.43
N GLY A 104 6.20 -12.26 14.48
CA GLY A 104 6.22 -13.44 13.60
C GLY A 104 5.18 -13.42 12.46
N ALA A 105 4.19 -12.52 12.49
CA ALA A 105 3.25 -12.38 11.38
C ALA A 105 3.90 -11.71 10.16
N ILE A 106 3.36 -11.98 8.98
CA ILE A 106 3.82 -11.41 7.71
C ILE A 106 2.89 -10.32 7.21
N LYS A 107 3.44 -9.30 6.53
CA LYS A 107 2.67 -8.19 5.97
C LYS A 107 2.99 -7.97 4.49
N SER A 108 2.00 -8.17 3.62
CA SER A 108 2.15 -7.85 2.20
C SER A 108 1.97 -6.34 1.93
N ALA A 109 2.53 -5.87 0.81
CA ALA A 109 2.36 -4.49 0.36
C ALA A 109 0.87 -4.11 0.15
N SER A 110 0.03 -5.07 -0.26
CA SER A 110 -1.42 -4.86 -0.41
C SER A 110 -2.10 -4.62 0.94
N MET A 111 -1.71 -5.38 1.96
CA MET A 111 -2.23 -5.20 3.31
C MET A 111 -1.83 -3.84 3.89
N ALA A 112 -0.60 -3.39 3.65
CA ALA A 112 -0.16 -2.06 4.03
C ALA A 112 -1.05 -0.95 3.43
N ARG A 113 -1.32 -1.00 2.12
CA ARG A 113 -2.17 -0.01 1.43
C ARG A 113 -3.64 -0.06 1.85
N THR A 114 -4.14 -1.23 2.22
CA THR A 114 -5.54 -1.43 2.61
C THR A 114 -5.77 -1.38 4.13
N GLN A 115 -4.77 -0.93 4.89
CA GLN A 115 -4.80 -0.82 6.35
C GLN A 115 -5.25 -2.11 7.04
N LYS A 116 -4.69 -3.23 6.57
CA LYS A 116 -4.90 -4.56 7.13
C LYS A 116 -3.61 -5.02 7.83
N THR A 117 -3.79 -5.68 8.96
CA THR A 117 -2.71 -6.28 9.74
C THR A 117 -3.03 -7.75 10.00
N LEU A 118 -2.08 -8.63 9.70
CA LEU A 118 -2.17 -10.05 10.05
C LEU A 118 -1.70 -10.22 11.50
N LEU A 119 -2.45 -10.96 12.30
CA LEU A 119 -2.08 -11.41 13.63
C LEU A 119 -2.11 -12.93 13.61
N ILE A 120 -1.08 -13.59 14.13
CA ILE A 120 -0.96 -15.05 14.17
C ILE A 120 -1.12 -15.53 15.60
N ARG A 121 -1.58 -16.76 15.82
CA ARG A 121 -1.59 -17.33 17.16
C ARG A 121 -0.17 -17.39 17.75
N GLU A 122 -0.04 -17.02 19.02
CA GLU A 122 1.24 -16.94 19.74
C GLU A 122 1.98 -18.28 19.76
N ASP A 123 1.27 -19.40 19.92
CA ASP A 123 1.85 -20.75 19.95
C ASP A 123 2.45 -21.20 18.61
N LEU A 124 2.13 -20.51 17.51
CA LEU A 124 2.67 -20.77 16.17
C LEU A 124 3.74 -19.78 15.74
N LYS A 125 4.07 -18.78 16.59
CA LYS A 125 4.97 -17.66 16.26
C LYS A 125 6.27 -18.14 15.63
N ASP A 126 7.04 -18.95 16.36
CA ASP A 126 8.40 -19.30 15.95
C ASP A 126 8.40 -20.19 14.70
N LYS A 127 7.46 -21.15 14.63
CA LYS A 127 7.28 -22.01 13.46
C LYS A 127 6.93 -21.21 12.20
N ILE A 128 6.00 -20.26 12.31
CA ILE A 128 5.60 -19.42 11.17
C ILE A 128 6.74 -18.47 10.77
N ASP A 129 7.42 -17.86 11.74
CA ASP A 129 8.53 -16.94 11.46
C ASP A 129 9.70 -17.66 10.79
N ASP A 130 10.04 -18.88 11.22
CA ASP A 130 11.09 -19.69 10.60
C ASP A 130 10.75 -20.05 9.15
N ILE A 131 9.50 -20.47 8.87
CA ILE A 131 9.02 -20.76 7.51
C ILE A 131 9.03 -19.49 6.65
N ALA A 132 8.52 -18.38 7.19
CA ALA A 132 8.40 -17.14 6.45
C ALA A 132 9.75 -16.48 6.15
N SER A 133 10.69 -16.60 7.09
CA SER A 133 12.03 -16.01 7.00
C SER A 133 13.05 -16.93 6.33
N LEU A 134 12.74 -18.23 6.18
CA LEU A 134 13.72 -19.27 5.85
C LEU A 134 14.92 -19.26 6.82
N GLY A 135 14.65 -19.04 8.11
CA GLY A 135 15.66 -18.94 9.16
C GLY A 135 16.49 -17.66 9.16
N LYS A 136 16.15 -16.66 8.33
CA LYS A 136 16.91 -15.40 8.23
C LYS A 136 16.57 -14.43 9.34
N LYS A 137 17.61 -13.94 10.01
CA LYS A 137 17.53 -12.92 11.06
C LYS A 137 18.53 -11.81 10.76
N PRO A 138 18.19 -10.84 9.89
CA PRO A 138 19.12 -9.79 9.50
C PRO A 138 19.39 -8.84 10.68
N GLU A 139 20.67 -8.50 10.91
CA GLU A 139 21.07 -7.54 11.95
C GLU A 139 20.61 -6.11 11.63
N LYS A 140 20.72 -5.71 10.36
CA LYS A 140 20.30 -4.40 9.85
C LYS A 140 19.46 -4.58 8.59
N THR A 141 18.24 -4.08 8.60
CA THR A 141 17.36 -4.14 7.42
C THR A 141 16.36 -2.99 7.38
N ILE A 142 15.87 -2.69 6.18
CA ILE A 142 14.70 -1.82 6.01
C ILE A 142 13.45 -2.67 6.28
N ILE A 143 12.80 -2.45 7.42
CA ILE A 143 11.66 -3.25 7.91
C ILE A 143 10.58 -3.44 6.83
N SER A 144 10.24 -2.39 6.09
CA SER A 144 9.22 -2.47 5.04
C SER A 144 9.61 -3.39 3.87
N LYS A 145 10.90 -3.44 3.50
CA LYS A 145 11.41 -4.35 2.47
C LYS A 145 11.40 -5.79 2.97
N PHE A 146 11.89 -6.03 4.19
CA PHE A 146 11.91 -7.35 4.81
C PHE A 146 10.50 -7.95 4.97
N GLU A 147 9.55 -7.16 5.50
CA GLU A 147 8.15 -7.57 5.64
C GLU A 147 7.52 -7.87 4.28
N THR A 148 7.79 -7.04 3.26
CA THR A 148 7.27 -7.26 1.91
C THR A 148 7.85 -8.53 1.27
N ALA A 149 9.13 -8.85 1.53
CA ALA A 149 9.77 -10.06 1.04
C ALA A 149 9.14 -11.32 1.66
N LYS A 150 8.92 -11.35 2.99
CA LYS A 150 8.15 -12.41 3.66
C LYS A 150 6.70 -12.46 3.16
N GLY A 151 6.11 -11.28 2.92
CA GLY A 151 4.76 -11.11 2.40
C GLY A 151 4.52 -11.64 0.98
N LEU A 152 5.57 -12.05 0.25
CA LEU A 152 5.42 -12.74 -1.04
C LEU A 152 4.62 -14.04 -0.90
N LEU A 153 4.70 -14.70 0.26
CA LEU A 153 3.94 -15.92 0.56
C LEU A 153 2.43 -15.74 0.54
N LEU A 154 1.93 -14.50 0.69
CA LEU A 154 0.51 -14.16 0.63
C LEU A 154 0.01 -13.90 -0.81
N SER A 155 0.89 -13.98 -1.81
CA SER A 155 0.49 -13.83 -3.21
C SER A 155 -0.34 -15.04 -3.63
N SER A 156 -1.55 -14.82 -4.13
CA SER A 156 -2.35 -15.90 -4.71
C SER A 156 -1.58 -16.60 -5.81
N ALA A 157 -1.43 -17.92 -5.71
CA ALA A 157 -0.65 -18.71 -6.65
C ALA A 157 -1.24 -20.12 -6.76
N MET A 158 -1.14 -20.74 -7.94
CA MET A 158 -1.43 -22.16 -8.07
C MET A 158 -0.22 -22.95 -7.61
N LEU A 159 -0.43 -23.89 -6.70
CA LEU A 159 0.65 -24.64 -6.06
C LEU A 159 0.74 -26.05 -6.65
N PHE A 160 1.96 -26.45 -7.01
CA PHE A 160 2.26 -27.78 -7.54
C PHE A 160 3.43 -28.37 -6.75
N GLU A 161 3.31 -29.62 -6.30
CA GLU A 161 4.27 -30.24 -5.37
C GLU A 161 5.39 -31.02 -6.09
N ASP A 162 5.11 -31.49 -7.30
CA ASP A 162 5.91 -32.48 -8.03
C ASP A 162 6.52 -31.94 -9.34
N CYS A 163 6.72 -30.61 -9.43
CA CYS A 163 7.35 -29.98 -10.59
C CYS A 163 8.24 -28.78 -10.24
N MET A 164 8.85 -28.78 -9.04
CA MET A 164 9.79 -27.73 -8.67
C MET A 164 10.99 -27.74 -9.65
N PRO A 165 11.28 -26.63 -10.35
CA PRO A 165 12.39 -26.56 -11.28
C PRO A 165 13.72 -26.52 -10.52
N LYS A 166 14.78 -27.01 -11.16
CA LYS A 166 16.14 -26.67 -10.72
C LYS A 166 16.51 -25.28 -11.23
N ILE A 167 16.68 -24.35 -10.29
CA ILE A 167 16.88 -22.93 -10.55
C ILE A 167 18.35 -22.55 -10.35
N VAL A 168 18.91 -21.84 -11.32
CA VAL A 168 20.16 -21.09 -11.17
C VAL A 168 19.83 -19.60 -11.15
N ILE A 169 20.47 -18.84 -10.27
CA ILE A 169 20.31 -17.38 -10.19
C ILE A 169 21.58 -16.73 -10.70
N ILE A 170 21.47 -15.83 -11.67
CA ILE A 170 22.59 -15.10 -12.29
C ILE A 170 22.50 -13.60 -11.99
N PRO A 171 23.61 -12.84 -12.08
CA PRO A 171 23.59 -11.40 -11.94
C PRO A 171 22.63 -10.72 -12.92
N ASP A 172 22.09 -9.58 -12.53
CA ASP A 172 21.33 -8.70 -13.42
C ASP A 172 22.20 -8.16 -14.57
N TYR A 173 21.58 -7.88 -15.72
CA TYR A 173 22.27 -7.26 -16.86
C TYR A 173 21.96 -5.76 -16.90
N GLU A 174 22.88 -4.98 -16.34
CA GLU A 174 22.84 -3.52 -16.32
C GLU A 174 23.50 -2.95 -17.59
N THR A 175 22.82 -2.03 -18.27
CA THR A 175 23.35 -1.34 -19.46
C THR A 175 22.89 0.11 -19.52
N LYS A 176 23.50 0.90 -20.42
CA LYS A 176 23.16 2.31 -20.64
C LYS A 176 22.47 2.49 -21.97
N LEU A 177 21.32 3.13 -21.98
CA LEU A 177 20.61 3.52 -23.19
C LEU A 177 20.35 5.02 -23.20
N LYS A 178 20.57 5.67 -24.34
CA LYS A 178 20.14 7.05 -24.56
C LYS A 178 18.68 7.06 -24.98
N ARG A 179 17.85 7.86 -24.31
CA ARG A 179 16.43 8.01 -24.65
C ARG A 179 15.99 9.46 -24.53
N LYS A 180 14.96 9.81 -25.31
CA LYS A 180 14.18 11.01 -25.06
C LYS A 180 13.41 10.85 -23.74
N VAL A 181 13.63 11.77 -22.81
CA VAL A 181 12.99 11.77 -21.49
C VAL A 181 12.48 13.16 -21.14
N ARG A 182 11.52 13.19 -20.21
CA ARG A 182 11.06 14.39 -19.53
C ARG A 182 11.44 14.27 -18.07
N ILE A 183 12.23 15.22 -17.56
CA ILE A 183 12.72 15.22 -16.19
C ILE A 183 12.11 16.40 -15.46
N VAL A 184 11.59 16.14 -14.26
CA VAL A 184 11.16 17.19 -13.34
C VAL A 184 12.40 17.68 -12.61
N GLU A 185 12.75 18.94 -12.80
CA GLU A 185 13.86 19.59 -12.14
C GLU A 185 13.37 20.73 -11.26
N GLU A 186 14.16 21.10 -10.26
CA GLU A 186 13.88 22.32 -9.48
C GLU A 186 13.86 23.53 -10.40
N TYR A 187 12.81 24.34 -10.29
CA TYR A 187 12.72 25.61 -10.98
C TYR A 187 13.71 26.59 -10.35
N LYS A 188 14.82 26.82 -11.04
CA LYS A 188 15.86 27.79 -10.64
C LYS A 188 15.93 28.87 -11.70
N VAL A 189 15.53 30.07 -11.31
CA VAL A 189 15.69 31.28 -12.10
C VAL A 189 16.61 32.21 -11.33
N LYS A 190 17.58 32.81 -12.01
CA LYS A 190 18.46 33.78 -11.37
C LYS A 190 17.66 35.03 -11.01
N PRO A 191 18.02 35.77 -9.95
CA PRO A 191 17.29 36.98 -9.55
C PRO A 191 17.12 37.99 -10.70
N GLU A 192 18.05 38.04 -11.64
CA GLU A 192 18.04 38.96 -12.79
C GLU A 192 17.06 38.55 -13.91
N GLU A 193 16.56 37.31 -13.88
CA GLU A 193 15.70 36.70 -14.90
C GLU A 193 14.25 36.55 -14.43
N ILE A 194 13.94 36.99 -13.20
CA ILE A 194 12.58 36.95 -12.65
C ILE A 194 11.68 37.86 -13.47
N THR A 195 10.66 37.27 -14.08
CA THR A 195 9.67 38.02 -14.85
C THR A 195 8.79 38.88 -13.94
N GLU A 196 8.24 39.99 -14.46
CA GLU A 196 7.28 40.83 -13.71
C GLU A 196 6.08 39.99 -13.21
N GLU A 197 5.64 39.02 -14.01
CA GLU A 197 4.57 38.08 -13.65
C GLU A 197 4.94 37.20 -12.44
N GLU A 198 6.18 36.71 -12.37
CA GLU A 198 6.68 35.93 -11.22
C GLU A 198 6.80 36.76 -9.95
N ALA A 199 7.26 38.00 -10.08
CA ALA A 199 7.36 38.92 -8.95
C ALA A 199 5.97 39.24 -8.38
N GLN A 200 5.01 39.55 -9.25
CA GLN A 200 3.62 39.79 -8.86
C GLN A 200 2.99 38.54 -8.22
N TYR A 201 3.23 37.36 -8.78
CA TYR A 201 2.74 36.10 -8.22
C TYR A 201 3.21 35.89 -6.77
N LYS A 202 4.49 36.16 -6.48
CA LYS A 202 5.04 36.02 -5.12
C LYS A 202 4.38 37.00 -4.15
N LEU A 203 4.24 38.26 -4.57
CA LEU A 203 3.59 39.30 -3.77
C LEU A 203 2.12 38.96 -3.48
N ASP A 204 1.39 38.50 -4.49
CA ASP A 204 -0.01 38.08 -4.39
C ASP A 204 -0.15 36.89 -3.44
N LYS A 205 0.75 35.91 -3.52
CA LYS A 205 0.76 34.74 -2.64
C LYS A 205 1.06 35.11 -1.19
N GLU A 206 2.06 35.96 -0.96
CA GLU A 206 2.37 36.47 0.39
C GLU A 206 1.20 37.26 0.98
N THR A 207 0.52 38.07 0.16
CA THR A 207 -0.67 38.83 0.56
C THR A 207 -1.82 37.90 0.94
N GLU A 208 -2.06 36.88 0.11
CA GLU A 208 -3.07 35.86 0.35
C GLU A 208 -2.79 35.03 1.62
N GLU A 209 -1.53 34.66 1.87
CA GLU A 209 -1.09 33.94 3.07
C GLU A 209 -1.30 34.79 4.34
N LYS A 210 -0.94 36.07 4.31
CA LYS A 210 -1.22 37.01 5.40
C LYS A 210 -2.72 37.11 5.67
N ARG A 211 -3.53 37.21 4.61
CA ARG A 211 -4.99 37.29 4.74
C ARG A 211 -5.59 36.03 5.36
N TRP A 212 -5.09 34.83 5.02
CA TRP A 212 -5.50 33.59 5.69
C TRP A 212 -5.06 33.51 7.15
N ALA A 213 -3.91 34.08 7.50
CA ALA A 213 -3.44 34.18 8.88
C ALA A 213 -4.36 35.07 9.74
N GLU A 214 -4.74 36.25 9.23
CA GLU A 214 -5.72 37.15 9.88
C GLU A 214 -7.06 36.43 10.12
N ILE A 215 -7.54 35.69 9.11
CA ILE A 215 -8.76 34.88 9.25
C ILE A 215 -8.59 33.83 10.34
N HIS A 216 -7.48 33.11 10.37
CA HIS A 216 -7.25 32.07 11.36
C HIS A 216 -7.25 32.65 12.78
N GLU A 217 -6.54 33.76 12.99
CA GLU A 217 -6.48 34.45 14.28
C GLU A 217 -7.86 34.89 14.77
N GLU A 218 -8.64 35.55 13.91
CA GLU A 218 -9.97 36.03 14.31
C GLU A 218 -10.97 34.88 14.53
N VAL A 219 -10.78 33.76 13.83
CA VAL A 219 -11.59 32.54 14.04
C VAL A 219 -11.30 31.92 15.39
N GLU A 220 -10.03 31.78 15.77
CA GLU A 220 -9.66 31.26 17.09
C GLU A 220 -10.22 32.16 18.19
N ARG A 221 -10.05 33.49 18.07
CA ARG A 221 -10.62 34.47 18.99
C ARG A 221 -12.14 34.36 19.09
N SER A 222 -12.82 34.17 17.96
CA SER A 222 -14.28 34.09 17.92
C SER A 222 -14.85 32.79 18.53
N LYS A 223 -14.05 31.74 18.74
CA LYS A 223 -14.54 30.47 19.34
C LYS A 223 -15.07 30.67 20.76
N GLU A 224 -14.48 31.57 21.53
CA GLU A 224 -14.93 31.88 22.90
C GLU A 224 -16.29 32.59 22.91
N ILE A 225 -16.58 33.35 21.85
CA ILE A 225 -17.82 34.14 21.70
C ILE A 225 -18.94 33.30 21.07
N PHE A 226 -18.62 32.46 20.09
CA PHE A 226 -19.58 31.69 19.29
C PHE A 226 -20.08 30.42 19.99
N THR A 227 -20.58 30.60 21.20
CA THR A 227 -21.31 29.56 21.92
C THR A 227 -22.62 29.23 21.22
N GLN A 228 -23.16 28.02 21.44
CA GLN A 228 -24.46 27.63 20.89
C GLN A 228 -25.58 28.59 21.30
N THR A 229 -25.53 29.08 22.53
CA THR A 229 -26.48 30.07 23.06
C THR A 229 -26.39 31.40 22.32
N PHE A 230 -25.18 31.93 22.13
CA PHE A 230 -24.97 33.17 21.39
C PHE A 230 -25.44 33.03 19.94
N LEU A 231 -25.03 31.98 19.23
CA LEU A 231 -25.42 31.80 17.83
C LEU A 231 -26.94 31.65 17.68
N ARG A 232 -27.60 30.92 18.58
CA ARG A 232 -29.07 30.74 18.56
C ARG A 232 -29.85 32.01 18.93
N SER A 233 -29.18 33.02 19.52
CA SER A 233 -29.77 34.36 19.74
C SER A 233 -29.87 35.19 18.45
N LEU A 234 -29.07 34.85 17.43
CA LEU A 234 -29.13 35.50 16.12
C LEU A 234 -30.34 34.98 15.31
N PRO A 235 -30.79 35.70 14.27
CA PRO A 235 -31.81 35.20 13.38
C PRO A 235 -31.41 33.86 12.73
N LYS A 236 -32.31 32.88 12.73
CA LYS A 236 -32.10 31.63 11.99
C LYS A 236 -32.13 31.92 10.50
N ARG A 237 -31.15 31.43 9.74
CA ARG A 237 -31.14 31.56 8.29
C ARG A 237 -32.36 30.86 7.66
N SER A 238 -33.20 31.62 6.96
CA SER A 238 -34.25 31.07 6.10
C SER A 238 -33.67 30.27 4.92
N TYR A 239 -34.38 29.23 4.49
CA TYR A 239 -34.00 28.44 3.31
C TYR A 239 -33.97 29.27 2.02
N SER A 240 -34.87 30.25 1.89
CA SER A 240 -34.90 31.18 0.74
C SER A 240 -33.59 31.96 0.57
N ASN A 241 -32.88 32.19 1.68
CA ASN A 241 -31.69 33.05 1.74
C ASN A 241 -30.39 32.25 1.66
N ARG A 242 -30.45 30.96 1.26
CA ARG A 242 -29.29 30.06 1.24
C ARG A 242 -28.16 30.48 0.30
N PHE A 243 -28.46 31.30 -0.70
CA PHE A 243 -27.49 31.80 -1.69
C PHE A 243 -26.83 33.10 -1.24
N THR A 244 -27.48 33.87 -0.36
CA THR A 244 -27.00 35.16 0.14
C THR A 244 -26.40 35.07 1.55
N TYR A 245 -26.72 34.00 2.30
CA TYR A 245 -26.15 33.71 3.62
C TYR A 245 -25.60 32.28 3.67
N LYS A 246 -24.30 32.16 3.94
CA LYS A 246 -23.59 30.88 4.07
C LYS A 246 -22.61 30.89 5.24
N SER A 247 -22.19 29.70 5.65
CA SER A 247 -21.09 29.56 6.60
C SER A 247 -19.76 29.87 5.90
N ARG A 248 -18.68 30.07 6.66
CA ARG A 248 -17.33 30.28 6.10
C ARG A 248 -16.94 29.20 5.10
N ASN A 249 -17.19 27.93 5.44
CA ASN A 249 -16.91 26.81 4.54
C ASN A 249 -17.86 26.77 3.33
N GLY A 250 -19.12 27.20 3.51
CA GLY A 250 -20.07 27.31 2.41
C GLY A 250 -19.64 28.34 1.37
N TRP A 251 -19.16 29.51 1.79
CA TRP A 251 -18.61 30.52 0.89
C TRP A 251 -17.38 30.02 0.13
N LYS A 252 -16.47 29.33 0.83
CA LYS A 252 -15.26 28.77 0.22
C LYS A 252 -15.58 27.73 -0.85
N ASN A 253 -16.50 26.81 -0.56
CA ASN A 253 -16.77 25.67 -1.43
C ASN A 253 -17.70 26.00 -2.61
N ASP A 254 -18.69 26.87 -2.41
CA ASP A 254 -19.73 27.10 -3.41
C ASP A 254 -19.44 28.28 -4.34
N SER A 255 -18.61 29.23 -3.90
CA SER A 255 -18.49 30.54 -4.56
C SER A 255 -17.06 31.03 -4.70
N ASN A 256 -16.07 30.21 -4.30
CA ASN A 256 -14.65 30.59 -4.27
C ASN A 256 -14.43 31.95 -3.58
N SER A 257 -15.18 32.20 -2.51
CA SER A 257 -15.11 33.43 -1.71
C SER A 257 -14.85 33.09 -0.25
N ARG A 258 -14.36 34.04 0.52
CA ARG A 258 -14.15 33.92 1.96
C ARG A 258 -14.78 35.08 2.70
N VAL A 259 -15.10 34.89 3.97
CA VAL A 259 -15.53 35.98 4.85
C VAL A 259 -14.31 36.85 5.15
N ARG A 260 -14.45 38.17 5.05
CA ARG A 260 -13.37 39.11 5.39
C ARG A 260 -12.99 38.95 6.88
N PRO A 261 -11.70 38.98 7.26
CA PRO A 261 -11.26 38.88 8.65
C PRO A 261 -12.06 39.76 9.61
N GLU A 262 -12.22 41.04 9.26
CA GLU A 262 -12.94 42.04 10.05
C GLU A 262 -14.45 41.74 10.25
N GLU A 263 -15.02 40.85 9.43
CA GLU A 263 -16.42 40.44 9.50
C GLU A 263 -16.62 39.13 10.26
N ILE A 264 -15.54 38.40 10.59
CA ILE A 264 -15.62 37.05 11.17
C ILE A 264 -16.34 37.08 12.51
N ALA A 265 -16.04 38.05 13.36
CA ALA A 265 -16.69 38.23 14.67
C ALA A 265 -18.18 38.65 14.58
N ASN A 266 -18.67 39.00 13.38
CA ASN A 266 -19.97 39.64 13.17
C ASN A 266 -20.93 38.81 12.30
N PRO A 267 -21.28 37.57 12.69
CA PRO A 267 -22.26 36.77 11.94
C PRO A 267 -23.64 37.44 11.97
N LYS A 268 -24.32 37.44 10.82
CA LYS A 268 -25.65 38.07 10.67
C LYS A 268 -26.80 37.12 10.97
N CYS A 269 -26.52 35.81 10.95
CA CYS A 269 -27.48 34.77 11.23
C CYS A 269 -26.77 33.53 11.76
N PHE A 270 -27.53 32.54 12.21
CA PHE A 270 -27.00 31.18 12.40
C PHE A 270 -27.56 30.19 11.38
N ILE A 271 -26.76 29.18 11.10
CA ILE A 271 -27.06 28.06 10.22
C ILE A 271 -27.05 26.80 11.07
N GLU A 272 -28.13 26.02 11.02
CA GLU A 272 -28.24 24.79 11.79
C GLU A 272 -27.86 23.58 10.93
N TYR A 273 -27.00 22.71 11.46
CA TYR A 273 -26.62 21.45 10.82
C TYR A 273 -26.37 20.40 11.90
N LYS A 274 -27.05 19.25 11.81
CA LYS A 274 -27.00 18.17 12.81
C LYS A 274 -27.13 18.71 14.25
N ASP A 275 -28.18 19.49 14.47
CA ASP A 275 -28.53 20.12 15.76
C ASP A 275 -27.51 21.12 16.34
N ASN A 276 -26.46 21.45 15.58
CA ASN A 276 -25.47 22.46 15.96
C ASN A 276 -25.69 23.74 15.17
N ALA A 277 -25.63 24.88 15.86
CA ALA A 277 -25.63 26.21 15.27
C ALA A 277 -24.21 26.62 14.85
N TYR A 278 -24.11 27.18 13.64
CA TYR A 278 -22.88 27.70 13.05
C TYR A 278 -23.09 29.16 12.62
N PRO A 279 -22.04 30.00 12.65
CA PRO A 279 -22.14 31.39 12.18
C PRO A 279 -22.42 31.44 10.67
N GLY A 280 -23.37 32.29 10.29
CA GLY A 280 -23.74 32.56 8.90
C GLY A 280 -23.51 34.02 8.52
N TYR A 281 -22.90 34.22 7.35
CA TYR A 281 -22.44 35.52 6.85
C TYR A 281 -23.12 35.87 5.54
N HIS A 282 -23.46 37.15 5.37
CA HIS A 282 -24.03 37.67 4.13
C HIS A 282 -22.96 37.79 3.04
N VAL A 283 -23.35 37.73 1.76
CA VAL A 283 -22.41 37.90 0.62
C VAL A 283 -21.62 39.22 0.71
N ASN A 284 -22.21 40.30 1.21
CA ASN A 284 -21.53 41.59 1.37
C ASN A 284 -20.41 41.58 2.42
N GLN A 285 -20.32 40.53 3.25
CA GLN A 285 -19.25 40.30 4.23
C GLN A 285 -18.10 39.46 3.66
N THR A 286 -18.16 39.12 2.38
CA THR A 286 -17.19 38.25 1.73
C THR A 286 -16.30 39.01 0.74
N GLU A 287 -15.16 38.40 0.43
CA GLU A 287 -14.23 38.79 -0.62
C GLU A 287 -13.88 37.55 -1.45
N GLU A 288 -13.53 37.75 -2.72
CA GLU A 288 -13.12 36.65 -3.61
C GLU A 288 -11.77 36.07 -3.18
N ILE A 289 -11.63 34.75 -3.29
CA ILE A 289 -10.35 34.06 -3.08
C ILE A 289 -9.56 34.15 -4.37
N MET A 290 -8.35 34.71 -4.29
CA MET A 290 -7.47 34.83 -5.44
C MET A 290 -7.12 33.44 -6.00
N THR A 291 -7.19 33.30 -7.33
CA THR A 291 -6.86 32.03 -8.00
C THR A 291 -5.50 32.11 -8.67
N PHE A 292 -4.65 31.16 -8.33
CA PHE A 292 -3.29 31.07 -8.86
C PHE A 292 -3.23 30.07 -10.01
N LYS A 293 -2.79 30.52 -11.19
CA LYS A 293 -2.50 29.61 -12.30
C LYS A 293 -1.25 28.78 -11.99
N ILE A 294 -1.30 27.49 -12.30
CA ILE A 294 -0.17 26.59 -12.12
C ILE A 294 0.87 26.88 -13.20
N LYS A 295 2.03 27.40 -12.77
CA LYS A 295 3.23 27.63 -13.57
C LYS A 295 4.48 27.05 -12.88
N PRO A 296 5.61 26.84 -13.57
CA PRO A 296 6.81 26.26 -12.95
C PRO A 296 7.26 26.95 -11.65
N TYR A 297 7.28 28.29 -11.62
CA TYR A 297 7.58 29.07 -10.41
C TYR A 297 6.57 28.92 -9.27
N SER A 298 5.31 28.59 -9.57
CA SER A 298 4.27 28.38 -8.56
C SER A 298 4.45 27.05 -7.81
N VAL A 299 4.96 26.04 -8.50
CA VAL A 299 5.19 24.69 -7.97
C VAL A 299 6.65 24.47 -7.53
N GLY A 300 7.56 25.35 -7.94
CA GLY A 300 9.01 25.24 -7.68
C GLY A 300 9.71 24.19 -8.54
N TYR A 301 9.05 23.69 -9.60
CA TYR A 301 9.56 22.65 -10.48
C TYR A 301 9.27 22.97 -11.94
N ASP A 302 10.20 22.61 -12.81
CA ASP A 302 10.06 22.68 -14.26
C ASP A 302 10.18 21.30 -14.89
N VAL A 303 9.57 21.13 -16.06
CA VAL A 303 9.69 19.89 -16.85
C VAL A 303 10.59 20.18 -18.04
N LYS A 304 11.79 19.61 -18.02
CA LYS A 304 12.74 19.72 -19.13
C LYS A 304 12.71 18.48 -20.00
N GLU A 305 12.76 18.70 -21.31
CA GLU A 305 12.91 17.63 -22.29
C GLU A 305 14.39 17.45 -22.64
N TYR A 306 14.85 16.22 -22.60
CA TYR A 306 16.20 15.85 -23.05
C TYR A 306 16.06 14.81 -24.16
N GLU A 307 16.61 15.10 -25.34
CA GLU A 307 16.54 14.20 -26.50
C GLU A 307 17.45 12.96 -26.34
N GLU A 308 18.64 13.15 -25.76
CA GLU A 308 19.63 12.09 -25.55
C GLU A 308 20.07 11.98 -24.09
N TYR A 309 19.17 11.56 -23.20
CA TYR A 309 19.52 11.37 -21.80
C TYR A 309 20.05 9.96 -21.53
N PRO A 310 21.22 9.80 -20.88
CA PRO A 310 21.75 8.48 -20.53
C PRO A 310 20.96 7.86 -19.37
N CYS A 311 20.22 6.81 -19.65
CA CYS A 311 19.49 6.03 -18.64
C CYS A 311 20.24 4.72 -18.36
N ASN A 312 20.60 4.50 -17.09
CA ASN A 312 20.98 3.16 -16.63
C ASN A 312 19.72 2.31 -16.55
N ILE A 313 19.75 1.13 -17.16
CA ILE A 313 18.63 0.20 -17.16
C ILE A 313 19.12 -1.22 -16.84
N ASN A 314 18.32 -1.94 -16.06
CA ASN A 314 18.39 -3.39 -15.97
C ASN A 314 17.50 -3.97 -17.07
N ALA A 315 18.09 -4.67 -18.04
CA ALA A 315 17.35 -5.17 -19.21
C ALA A 315 16.37 -6.30 -18.86
N PHE A 316 16.57 -6.98 -17.72
CA PHE A 316 15.81 -8.16 -17.31
C PHE A 316 15.33 -8.09 -15.85
N ASP A 317 15.02 -6.88 -15.35
CA ASP A 317 14.55 -6.67 -13.97
C ASP A 317 13.31 -7.52 -13.64
N GLY A 318 13.46 -8.41 -12.66
CA GLY A 318 12.42 -9.32 -12.21
C GLY A 318 12.05 -10.36 -13.25
N MET A 319 12.94 -10.66 -14.19
CA MET A 319 12.75 -11.66 -15.24
C MET A 319 13.68 -12.87 -15.12
N GLY A 320 13.29 -13.93 -15.80
CA GLY A 320 14.11 -15.13 -16.01
C GLY A 320 13.56 -15.96 -17.16
N CYS A 321 14.16 -17.12 -17.39
CA CYS A 321 13.70 -18.06 -18.40
C CYS A 321 13.68 -19.49 -17.87
N ALA A 322 12.81 -20.33 -18.44
CA ALA A 322 12.74 -21.75 -18.14
C ALA A 322 12.78 -22.57 -19.43
N ASN A 323 13.40 -23.74 -19.34
CA ASN A 323 13.52 -24.66 -20.45
C ASN A 323 12.13 -25.04 -20.98
N THR A 324 11.94 -25.01 -22.30
CA THR A 324 10.64 -25.28 -22.93
C THR A 324 10.02 -26.61 -22.48
N SER A 325 10.84 -27.63 -22.18
CA SER A 325 10.36 -28.91 -21.66
C SER A 325 9.70 -28.79 -20.28
N TRP A 326 10.23 -27.95 -19.40
CA TRP A 326 9.65 -27.72 -18.07
C TRP A 326 8.38 -26.87 -18.17
N MET A 327 8.35 -25.89 -19.07
CA MET A 327 7.13 -25.10 -19.35
C MET A 327 5.99 -25.98 -19.88
N LYS A 328 6.29 -27.05 -20.62
CA LYS A 328 5.30 -28.05 -21.04
C LYS A 328 4.69 -28.80 -19.84
N ILE A 329 5.52 -29.24 -18.88
CA ILE A 329 5.04 -29.89 -17.64
C ILE A 329 4.05 -28.99 -16.90
N ILE A 330 4.37 -27.70 -16.76
CA ILE A 330 3.47 -26.72 -16.13
C ILE A 330 2.18 -26.55 -16.93
N SER A 331 2.26 -26.51 -18.26
CA SER A 331 1.09 -26.38 -19.13
C SER A 331 0.15 -27.57 -19.00
N ASP A 332 0.70 -28.78 -18.95
CA ASP A 332 -0.05 -30.01 -18.75
C ASP A 332 -0.75 -30.03 -17.38
N LYS A 333 -0.06 -29.60 -16.31
CA LYS A 333 -0.65 -29.48 -14.96
C LYS A 333 -1.76 -28.43 -14.87
N LEU A 334 -1.66 -27.37 -15.66
CA LEU A 334 -2.71 -26.36 -15.78
C LEU A 334 -3.88 -26.82 -16.68
N GLY A 335 -3.74 -27.95 -17.38
CA GLY A 335 -4.71 -28.45 -18.35
C GLY A 335 -4.80 -27.58 -19.61
N LEU A 336 -3.70 -26.94 -20.01
CA LEU A 336 -3.61 -26.13 -21.23
C LEU A 336 -3.33 -27.04 -22.44
N ASN A 337 -3.90 -26.69 -23.60
CA ASN A 337 -3.67 -27.38 -24.87
C ASN A 337 -2.47 -26.80 -25.65
N TYR A 338 -1.70 -25.92 -25.04
CA TYR A 338 -0.51 -25.29 -25.62
C TYR A 338 0.58 -25.17 -24.55
N THR A 339 1.85 -25.12 -24.99
CA THR A 339 2.97 -24.78 -24.11
C THR A 339 2.95 -23.29 -23.80
N THR A 340 2.77 -22.94 -22.52
CA THR A 340 2.81 -21.56 -22.06
C THR A 340 4.17 -20.92 -22.37
N GLN A 341 4.14 -19.68 -22.85
CA GLN A 341 5.36 -18.93 -23.22
C GLN A 341 5.84 -18.01 -22.09
N GLY A 342 5.02 -17.81 -21.06
CA GLY A 342 5.34 -16.93 -19.95
C GLY A 342 4.51 -17.27 -18.73
N ILE A 343 5.14 -17.30 -17.57
CA ILE A 343 4.48 -17.50 -16.28
C ILE A 343 5.01 -16.51 -15.26
N GLN A 344 4.17 -16.19 -14.29
CA GLN A 344 4.60 -15.46 -13.12
C GLN A 344 4.77 -16.44 -11.97
N ILE A 345 5.98 -16.50 -11.39
CA ILE A 345 6.31 -17.44 -10.31
C ILE A 345 6.38 -16.74 -8.95
N ARG A 346 6.10 -17.52 -7.91
CA ARG A 346 6.26 -17.13 -6.51
C ARG A 346 6.86 -18.30 -5.75
N LEU A 347 7.97 -18.07 -5.09
CA LEU A 347 8.53 -18.95 -4.05
C LEU A 347 8.85 -18.06 -2.84
N PRO A 348 9.16 -18.64 -1.66
CA PRO A 348 9.68 -17.85 -0.55
C PRO A 348 10.86 -16.99 -1.03
N TYR A 349 10.76 -15.67 -0.86
CA TYR A 349 11.71 -14.67 -1.36
C TYR A 349 11.99 -14.64 -2.88
N VAL A 350 11.26 -15.38 -3.71
CA VAL A 350 11.42 -15.32 -5.18
C VAL A 350 10.16 -14.78 -5.82
N LYS A 351 10.34 -13.78 -6.67
CA LYS A 351 9.28 -13.19 -7.48
C LYS A 351 9.83 -12.85 -8.86
N GLY A 352 9.31 -13.53 -9.89
CA GLY A 352 9.77 -13.27 -11.25
C GLY A 352 8.70 -13.50 -12.31
N TYR A 353 8.92 -12.91 -13.47
CA TYR A 353 8.28 -13.30 -14.73
C TYR A 353 9.25 -14.19 -15.51
N VAL A 354 8.81 -15.40 -15.83
CA VAL A 354 9.65 -16.41 -16.47
C VAL A 354 9.11 -16.70 -17.86
N VAL A 355 9.95 -16.55 -18.87
CA VAL A 355 9.61 -16.87 -20.26
C VAL A 355 10.09 -18.26 -20.65
N SER A 356 9.39 -18.89 -21.59
CA SER A 356 9.85 -20.15 -22.18
C SER A 356 11.05 -19.87 -23.10
N PHE A 357 12.16 -20.57 -22.86
CA PHE A 357 13.36 -20.48 -23.69
C PHE A 357 13.99 -21.86 -23.80
N PRO A 358 14.45 -22.31 -24.99
CA PRO A 358 15.04 -23.63 -25.14
C PRO A 358 16.50 -23.66 -24.63
N ILE A 359 16.68 -23.46 -23.32
CA ILE A 359 17.99 -23.33 -22.64
C ILE A 359 18.98 -24.39 -23.11
N LYS A 360 18.57 -25.67 -23.11
CA LYS A 360 19.47 -26.78 -23.46
C LYS A 360 19.85 -26.82 -24.93
N MET A 361 18.93 -26.46 -25.84
CA MET A 361 19.24 -26.36 -27.27
C MET A 361 20.17 -25.19 -27.52
N TRP A 362 19.84 -24.00 -27.01
CA TRP A 362 20.67 -22.81 -27.14
C TRP A 362 22.09 -23.05 -26.60
N ALA A 363 22.20 -23.71 -25.45
CA ALA A 363 23.48 -24.06 -24.84
C ALA A 363 24.30 -25.00 -25.75
N SER A 364 23.68 -26.02 -26.33
CA SER A 364 24.32 -26.92 -27.30
C SER A 364 24.80 -26.17 -28.55
N ASP A 365 23.93 -25.37 -29.16
CA ASP A 365 24.21 -24.64 -30.40
C ASP A 365 25.36 -23.63 -30.22
N ASN A 366 25.47 -23.04 -29.02
CA ASN A 366 26.50 -22.07 -28.67
C ASN A 366 27.71 -22.69 -27.95
N LYS A 367 27.79 -24.03 -27.85
CA LYS A 367 28.88 -24.75 -27.16
C LYS A 367 29.08 -24.29 -25.70
N VAL A 368 28.00 -23.89 -25.04
CA VAL A 368 27.96 -23.52 -23.62
C VAL A 368 27.52 -24.73 -22.80
N ARG A 369 28.29 -25.09 -21.77
CA ARG A 369 27.97 -26.24 -20.90
C ARG A 369 27.74 -25.86 -19.45
N LYS A 370 28.42 -24.81 -18.98
CA LYS A 370 28.41 -24.37 -17.60
C LYS A 370 27.78 -22.99 -17.44
N ILE A 371 27.21 -22.75 -16.28
CA ILE A 371 26.69 -21.46 -15.84
C ILE A 371 27.18 -21.19 -14.42
N LYS A 372 27.52 -19.93 -14.11
CA LYS A 372 27.95 -19.52 -12.79
C LYS A 372 26.82 -18.76 -12.10
N ASP A 373 26.50 -19.13 -10.87
CA ASP A 373 25.49 -18.44 -10.09
C ASP A 373 26.03 -17.20 -9.37
N ILE A 374 25.15 -16.43 -8.73
CA ILE A 374 25.50 -15.23 -7.96
C ILE A 374 26.42 -15.50 -6.75
N TRP A 375 26.54 -16.75 -6.30
CA TRP A 375 27.47 -17.15 -5.23
C TRP A 375 28.80 -17.67 -5.77
N GLY A 376 28.98 -17.63 -7.09
CA GLY A 376 30.18 -18.04 -7.77
C GLY A 376 30.31 -19.54 -7.98
N LYS A 377 29.28 -20.34 -7.68
CA LYS A 377 29.29 -21.78 -7.96
C LYS A 377 28.97 -22.04 -9.43
N GLU A 378 29.75 -22.93 -10.03
CA GLU A 378 29.50 -23.41 -11.39
C GLU A 378 28.55 -24.61 -11.38
N TRP A 379 27.63 -24.60 -12.34
CA TRP A 379 26.64 -25.65 -12.58
C TRP A 379 26.71 -26.11 -14.03
N ASP A 380 26.56 -27.41 -14.26
CA ASP A 380 26.43 -28.01 -15.58
C ASP A 380 24.97 -28.01 -16.04
N LEU A 381 24.68 -27.31 -17.14
CA LEU A 381 23.31 -27.12 -17.64
C LEU A 381 22.58 -28.45 -17.95
N PHE A 382 23.32 -29.51 -18.25
CA PHE A 382 22.78 -30.81 -18.66
C PHE A 382 22.79 -31.80 -17.50
N ASN A 383 23.95 -32.01 -16.88
CA ASN A 383 24.14 -33.01 -15.82
C ASN A 383 23.43 -32.61 -14.53
N ASP A 384 23.48 -31.33 -14.16
CA ASP A 384 22.73 -30.84 -13.00
C ASP A 384 21.24 -30.66 -13.31
N LYS A 385 20.84 -30.83 -14.58
CA LYS A 385 19.46 -30.73 -15.07
C LYS A 385 18.83 -29.37 -14.78
N ILE A 386 19.53 -28.29 -15.11
CA ILE A 386 19.00 -26.94 -14.90
C ILE A 386 17.76 -26.73 -15.76
N ASP A 387 16.66 -26.35 -15.11
CA ASP A 387 15.36 -26.13 -15.76
C ASP A 387 15.04 -24.65 -15.88
N MET A 388 15.59 -23.80 -15.02
CA MET A 388 15.25 -22.38 -14.94
C MET A 388 16.46 -21.53 -14.58
N ILE A 389 16.56 -20.36 -15.20
CA ILE A 389 17.55 -19.33 -14.91
C ILE A 389 16.80 -18.06 -14.52
N LEU A 390 17.11 -17.50 -13.35
CA LEU A 390 16.52 -16.25 -12.86
C LEU A 390 17.59 -15.17 -12.74
N CYS A 391 17.24 -13.93 -13.03
CA CYS A 391 18.10 -12.79 -12.71
C CYS A 391 18.06 -12.48 -11.21
N GLU A 392 19.12 -11.89 -10.68
CA GLU A 392 19.29 -11.55 -9.26
C GLU A 392 18.12 -10.72 -8.72
N SER A 393 17.62 -9.77 -9.50
CA SER A 393 16.42 -9.00 -9.21
C SER A 393 15.17 -9.84 -8.91
N CYS A 394 15.07 -11.11 -9.32
CA CYS A 394 13.98 -12.01 -8.92
C CYS A 394 14.08 -12.47 -7.45
N PHE A 395 15.29 -12.44 -6.87
CA PHE A 395 15.63 -12.96 -5.55
C PHE A 395 15.66 -11.85 -4.51
N LYS A 396 14.67 -11.81 -3.63
CA LYS A 396 14.43 -10.72 -2.66
C LYS A 396 15.11 -10.93 -1.32
N VAL A 397 16.16 -11.75 -1.31
CA VAL A 397 16.93 -12.12 -0.12
C VAL A 397 18.14 -11.22 0.08
N ASN A 398 18.64 -10.60 -0.98
CA ASN A 398 19.90 -9.87 -0.98
C ASN A 398 19.84 -8.54 -0.21
#